data_AF-A0A511HSY7-F1
#
_entry.id   AF-A0A511HSY7-F1
#
_cell.length_a   1.000
_cell.length_b   1.000
_cell.length_c   1.000
_cell.angle_alpha   90.00
_cell.angle_beta   90.00
_cell.angle_gamma   90.00
#
_symmetry.space_group_name_H-M   'P 1'
#
loop_
_entity.id
_entity.type
_entity.pdbx_description
1 polymer ?
#
loop_
_entity_poly.entity_id
_entity_poly.type
_entity_poly.pdbx_seq_one_letter_code
_entity_poly.pdbx_strand_id
1 'polypeptide(L)' 'MKIKSTTAFRAYTTMRANQAIATKRFIVKSVNKDGSNSRMAPTQAAWQLNTFEEAEAAEARRAELERLNPGSRFAVVPL' A
#
# COMPACT_ATOMS: atom_id res chain seq x y z
N MET A 1 -1.55 -36.08 0.24
CA MET A 1 -0.13 -35.90 -0.15
C MET A 1 0.31 -34.49 0.27
N LYS A 2 1.15 -34.33 1.31
CA LYS A 2 1.65 -33.01 1.73
C LYS A 2 2.89 -32.67 0.91
N ILE A 3 2.76 -31.78 -0.07
CA ILE A 3 3.89 -31.31 -0.87
C ILE A 3 4.83 -30.53 0.05
N LYS A 4 6.05 -31.04 0.27
CA LYS A 4 7.09 -30.32 1.01
C LYS A 4 7.59 -29.19 0.10
N SER A 5 7.24 -27.95 0.45
CA SER A 5 7.78 -26.76 -0.19
C SER A 5 9.31 -26.73 -0.03
N THR A 6 10.03 -26.83 -1.15
CA THR A 6 11.50 -26.81 -1.19
C THR A 6 12.04 -25.42 -0.88
N THR A 7 13.28 -25.34 -0.40
CA THR A 7 13.96 -24.06 -0.10
C THR A 7 13.96 -23.12 -1.31
N ALA A 8 14.13 -23.67 -2.52
CA ALA A 8 14.05 -22.91 -3.77
C ALA A 8 12.65 -22.33 -4.03
N PHE A 9 11.58 -23.10 -3.76
CA PHE A 9 10.22 -22.60 -3.90
C PHE A 9 9.91 -21.48 -2.89
N ARG A 10 10.34 -21.64 -1.63
CA ARG A 10 10.18 -20.58 -0.61
C ARG A 10 10.92 -19.30 -1.03
N ALA A 11 12.19 -19.41 -1.41
CA ALA A 11 12.98 -18.28 -1.87
C ALA A 11 12.34 -17.57 -3.08
N TYR A 12 11.84 -18.34 -4.06
CA TYR A 12 11.14 -17.80 -5.22
C TYR A 12 9.85 -17.04 -4.83
N THR A 13 9.05 -17.59 -3.91
CA THR A 13 7.83 -16.91 -3.43
C THR A 13 8.15 -15.63 -2.65
N THR A 14 9.18 -15.63 -1.82
CA THR A 14 9.65 -14.45 -1.10
C THR A 14 10.18 -13.38 -2.07
N MET A 15 10.96 -13.77 -3.08
CA MET A 15 11.47 -12.85 -4.09
C MET A 15 10.34 -12.21 -4.91
N ARG A 16 9.33 -12.99 -5.34
CA ARG A 16 8.15 -12.47 -6.03
C ARG A 16 7.32 -11.53 -5.17
N ALA A 17 7.13 -11.85 -3.89
CA ALA A 17 6.43 -10.99 -2.95
C ALA A 17 7.18 -9.66 -2.75
N ASN A 18 8.51 -9.69 -2.66
CA ASN A 18 9.34 -8.48 -2.55
C ASN A 18 9.32 -7.64 -3.84
N GLN A 19 9.28 -8.28 -5.01
CA GLN A 19 9.22 -7.59 -6.30
C GLN A 19 7.89 -6.83 -6.48
N ALA A 20 6.77 -7.39 -5.99
CA ALA A 20 5.46 -6.72 -6.00
C ALA A 20 5.37 -5.51 -5.05
N ILE A 21 6.27 -5.41 -4.07
CA ILE A 21 6.42 -4.23 -3.20
C ILE A 21 7.34 -3.19 -3.86
N ALA A 22 8.35 -3.64 -4.62
CA ALA A 22 9.31 -2.77 -5.30
C ALA A 22 8.74 -1.99 -6.51
N THR A 23 7.62 -2.43 -7.09
CA THR A 23 6.97 -1.72 -8.21
C THR A 23 6.05 -0.59 -7.73
N LYS A 24 5.71 -0.53 -6.44
CA LYS A 24 4.81 0.48 -5.89
C LYS A 24 5.52 1.83 -5.86
N ARG A 25 4.88 2.84 -6.44
CA ARG A 25 5.41 4.21 -6.57
C ARG A 25 4.63 5.23 -5.77
N PHE A 26 3.41 4.89 -5.35
CA PHE A 26 2.50 5.79 -4.63
C PHE A 26 1.89 5.08 -3.42
N ILE A 27 1.65 5.84 -2.36
CA ILE A 27 0.90 5.40 -1.18
C ILE A 27 -0.15 6.44 -0.80
N VAL A 28 -1.36 5.99 -0.47
CA VAL A 28 -2.40 6.85 0.11
C VAL A 28 -2.23 6.90 1.63
N LYS A 29 -2.06 8.11 2.17
CA LYS A 29 -1.92 8.39 3.61
C LYS A 29 -3.04 9.29 4.10
N SER A 30 -3.41 9.14 5.37
CA SER A 30 -4.28 10.11 6.03
C SER A 30 -3.55 11.44 6.23
N VAL A 31 -4.32 12.53 6.19
CA VAL A 31 -3.87 13.89 6.44
C VAL A 31 -4.38 14.31 7.83
N ASN A 32 -3.47 14.80 8.66
CA ASN A 32 -3.76 15.32 9.98
C ASN A 32 -4.53 16.65 9.87
N LYS A 33 -5.10 17.09 11.00
CA LYS A 33 -5.86 18.36 11.07
C LYS A 33 -5.02 19.58 10.67
N ASP A 34 -3.71 19.54 10.92
CA ASP A 34 -2.75 20.59 10.55
C ASP A 34 -2.34 20.56 9.06
N GLY A 35 -2.90 19.64 8.26
CA GLY A 35 -2.59 19.48 6.84
C GLY A 35 -1.34 18.64 6.57
N SER A 36 -0.62 18.19 7.60
CA SER A 36 0.53 17.29 7.42
C SER A 36 0.08 15.87 7.10
N ASN A 37 0.86 15.16 6.29
CA ASN A 37 0.68 13.72 6.10
C ASN A 37 0.98 12.99 7.41
N SER A 38 0.22 11.92 7.69
CA SER A 38 0.48 11.06 8.84
C SER A 38 1.92 10.56 8.81
N ARG A 39 2.62 10.77 9.94
CA ARG A 39 3.98 10.28 10.17
C ARG A 39 4.00 8.82 10.62
N MET A 40 2.84 8.21 10.81
CA MET A 40 2.75 6.82 11.24
C MET A 40 3.29 5.92 10.13
N ALA A 41 4.21 5.03 10.48
CA ALA A 41 4.71 4.03 9.54
C ALA A 41 3.52 3.18 9.05
N PRO A 42 3.35 2.98 7.72
CA PRO A 42 2.24 2.20 7.23
C PRO A 42 2.37 0.74 7.71
N THR A 43 1.27 0.17 8.19
CA THR A 43 1.20 -1.26 8.53
C THR A 43 1.33 -2.11 7.26
N GLN A 44 1.66 -3.39 7.40
CA GLN A 44 1.73 -4.30 6.25
C GLN A 44 0.42 -4.32 5.43
N ALA A 45 -0.73 -4.25 6.10
CA ALA A 45 -2.03 -4.15 5.44
C ALA A 45 -2.20 -2.82 4.68
N ALA A 46 -1.75 -1.70 5.26
CA ALA A 46 -1.77 -0.41 4.56
C ALA A 46 -0.86 -0.42 3.32
N TRP A 47 0.29 -1.08 3.40
CA TRP A 47 1.14 -1.30 2.22
C TRP A 47 0.38 -2.06 1.13
N GLN A 48 -0.31 -3.15 1.47
CA GLN A 48 -1.02 -3.94 0.46
C GLN A 48 -2.24 -3.22 -0.14
N LEU A 49 -3.01 -2.50 0.69
CA LEU A 49 -4.29 -1.93 0.30
C LEU A 49 -4.20 -0.50 -0.27
N ASN A 50 -3.16 0.24 0.12
CA ASN A 50 -3.06 1.67 -0.17
C ASN A 50 -1.82 2.02 -0.99
N THR A 51 -1.11 1.04 -1.55
CA THR A 51 0.04 1.32 -2.44
C THR A 51 -0.21 0.91 -3.88
N PHE A 52 0.23 1.76 -4.79
CA PHE A 52 -0.12 1.70 -6.21
C PHE A 52 1.11 1.95 -7.07
N GLU A 53 1.10 1.36 -8.25
CA GLU A 53 2.14 1.58 -9.28
C GLU A 53 1.86 2.89 -10.03
N GLU A 54 0.58 3.21 -10.20
CA GLU A 54 0.07 4.36 -10.96
C GLU A 54 -0.59 5.39 -10.04
N ALA A 55 -0.43 6.67 -10.37
CA ALA A 55 -1.01 7.78 -9.60
C ALA A 55 -2.54 7.80 -9.69
N GLU A 56 -3.11 7.46 -10.85
CA GLU A 56 -4.57 7.45 -11.07
C GLU A 56 -5.26 6.42 -10.16
N ALA A 57 -4.71 5.21 -10.05
CA ALA A 57 -5.22 4.19 -9.13
C ALA A 57 -5.13 4.65 -7.65
N ALA A 58 -4.07 5.38 -7.29
CA ALA A 58 -3.92 5.94 -5.96
C ALA A 58 -4.96 7.06 -5.68
N GLU A 59 -5.24 7.92 -6.64
CA GLU A 59 -6.26 8.97 -6.53
C GLU A 59 -7.68 8.38 -6.46
N ALA A 60 -7.98 7.34 -7.25
CA ALA A 60 -9.24 6.62 -7.16
C ALA A 60 -9.44 6.03 -5.75
N ARG A 61 -8.38 5.44 -5.18
CA ARG A 61 -8.42 4.94 -3.80
C ARG A 61 -8.58 6.06 -2.78
N ARG A 62 -7.89 7.19 -2.96
CA ARG A 62 -8.02 8.37 -2.10
C ARG A 62 -9.47 8.86 -2.07
N ALA A 63 -10.10 9.03 -3.24
CA ALA A 63 -11.49 9.45 -3.35
C ALA A 63 -12.45 8.45 -2.71
N GLU A 64 -12.21 7.15 -2.88
CA GLU A 64 -12.98 6.10 -2.20
C GLU A 64 -12.87 6.20 -0.68
N LEU A 65 -11.66 6.40 -0.15
CA LEU A 65 -11.43 6.53 1.30
C LEU A 65 -12.10 7.78 1.88
N GLU A 66 -12.09 8.92 1.17
CA GLU A 66 -12.82 10.13 1.58
C GLU A 66 -14.34 9.91 1.57
N ARG A 67 -14.86 9.18 0.58
CA ARG A 67 -16.28 8.81 0.52
C ARG A 67 -16.72 7.89 1.66
N LEU A 68 -15.87 6.92 2.02
CA LEU A 68 -16.15 5.97 3.10
C LEU A 68 -15.95 6.57 4.50
N ASN A 69 -15.11 7.61 4.63
CA ASN A 69 -14.79 8.25 5.90
C ASN A 69 -15.08 9.77 5.84
N PRO A 70 -16.36 10.18 5.89
CA PRO A 70 -16.73 11.59 5.88
C PRO A 70 -15.98 12.38 6.97
N GLY A 71 -15.37 13.51 6.58
CA GLY A 71 -14.59 14.36 7.49
C GLY A 71 -13.13 13.96 7.65
N SER A 72 -12.70 12.81 7.11
CA SER A 72 -11.29 12.45 6.99
C SER A 72 -10.72 12.94 5.66
N ARG A 73 -9.43 13.27 5.65
CA ARG A 73 -8.71 13.70 4.45
C ARG A 73 -7.58 12.74 4.17
N PHE A 74 -7.34 12.48 2.89
CA PHE A 74 -6.27 11.58 2.45
C PHE A 74 -5.44 12.26 1.35
N ALA A 75 -4.20 11.83 1.21
CA ALA A 75 -3.26 12.32 0.20
C ALA A 75 -2.54 11.17 -0.47
N VAL A 76 -2.29 11.31 -1.77
CA VAL A 76 -1.39 10.44 -2.52
C VAL A 76 0.03 10.95 -2.33
N VAL A 77 0.93 10.07 -1.91
CA VAL A 77 2.33 10.39 -1.61
C VAL A 77 3.21 9.49 -2.46
N PRO A 78 4.19 10.04 -3.20
CA PRO A 78 5.19 9.21 -3.88
C PRO A 78 6.06 8.49 -2.84
N LEU A 79 6.37 7.22 -3.10
CA LEU A 79 7.19 6.34 -2.25
C LEU A 79 8.69 6.59 -2.41
#